data_AF-A0A9D7HWU2-F1
#
_entry.id   AF-A0A9D7HWU2-F1
#
_cell.length_a   1.000
_cell.length_b   1.000
_cell.length_c   1.000
_cell.angle_alpha   90.00
_cell.angle_beta   90.00
_cell.angle_gamma   90.00
#
_symmetry.space_group_name_H-M   'P 1'
#
loop_
_entity.id
_entity.type
_entity.pdbx_description
1 polymer ?
#
loop_
_entity_poly.entity_id
_entity_poly.type
_entity_poly.pdbx_seq_one_letter_code
_entity_poly.pdbx_strand_id
1 'polypeptide(L)'
;MTWCWCGPMNGEPLWTKNYGTAEWDLCYALDVLPDGFILGGLSYGAGQPSGSAYAVRTDLNGDTIWTQAFGGPLGTECAGIRATSDGGFIVVGSMATANGLTDGFFTKLDSDGYEAWTTPIGGDSADYLVDVHEAPNGEFVGSGGTHSHSDFMQTAR
;
A
#
# COMPACT_ATOMS: atom_id res chain seq x y z
N MET A 1 -1.69 4.46 15.48
CA MET A 1 -0.25 4.78 15.38
C MET A 1 0.57 3.54 15.06
N THR A 2 1.47 3.61 14.05
CA THR A 2 2.44 2.55 13.74
C THR A 2 3.89 2.98 13.98
N TRP A 3 4.75 1.99 14.27
CA TRP A 3 6.17 2.14 14.58
C TRP A 3 7.09 1.84 13.40
N CYS A 4 8.18 2.60 13.30
CA CYS A 4 9.30 2.31 12.39
C CYS A 4 10.65 2.47 13.06
N TRP A 5 11.61 1.68 12.58
CA TRP A 5 12.96 1.55 13.15
C TRP A 5 14.01 1.76 12.05
N CYS A 6 15.01 2.58 12.33
CA CYS A 6 16.23 2.72 11.54
C CYS A 6 17.44 2.61 12.47
N GLY A 7 18.40 1.75 12.17
CA GLY A 7 19.58 1.52 12.99
C GLY A 7 20.75 0.88 12.24
N PRO A 8 21.99 0.90 12.78
CA PRO A 8 23.12 0.17 12.22
C PRO A 8 22.87 -1.34 12.33
N MET A 9 23.66 -2.16 11.62
CA MET A 9 23.59 -3.63 11.68
C MET A 9 23.80 -4.22 13.10
N ASN A 10 24.19 -3.41 14.08
CA ASN A 10 24.32 -3.80 15.48
C ASN A 10 22.99 -3.81 16.27
N GLY A 11 21.88 -3.36 15.67
CA GLY A 11 20.54 -3.43 16.26
C GLY A 11 20.14 -2.24 17.14
N GLU A 12 20.99 -1.22 17.30
CA GLU A 12 20.66 -0.03 18.08
C GLU A 12 19.90 1.01 17.23
N PRO A 13 18.73 1.54 17.67
CA PRO A 13 18.00 2.54 16.89
C PRO A 13 18.79 3.86 16.80
N LEU A 14 18.96 4.38 15.59
CA LEU A 14 19.37 5.77 15.35
C LEU A 14 18.21 6.72 15.65
N TRP A 15 17.00 6.35 15.24
CA TRP A 15 15.78 7.07 15.54
C TRP A 15 14.57 6.14 15.58
N THR A 16 13.52 6.61 16.27
CA THR A 16 12.18 6.03 16.23
C THR A 16 11.15 7.14 16.02
N LYS A 17 10.13 6.86 15.21
CA LYS A 17 9.03 7.77 14.91
C LYS A 17 7.71 6.99 14.86
N ASN A 18 6.63 7.69 15.16
CA ASN A 18 5.28 7.18 15.05
C ASN A 18 4.57 7.87 13.88
N TYR A 19 3.92 7.09 13.03
CA TYR A 19 3.15 7.59 11.90
C TYR A 19 1.71 7.10 11.98
N GLY A 20 0.77 7.91 11.51
CA GLY A 20 -0.66 7.60 11.51
C GLY A 20 -1.51 8.68 12.19
N THR A 21 -2.67 8.25 12.67
CA THR A 21 -3.72 9.10 13.23
C THR A 21 -3.87 8.86 14.75
N ALA A 22 -4.88 9.48 15.34
CA ALA A 22 -5.27 9.20 16.73
C ALA A 22 -5.93 7.82 16.91
N GLU A 23 -6.33 7.18 15.80
CA GLU A 23 -6.98 5.88 15.79
C GLU A 23 -5.96 4.74 15.59
N TRP A 24 -6.49 3.54 15.34
CA TRP A 24 -5.67 2.37 15.01
C TRP A 24 -5.08 2.54 13.62
N ASP A 25 -3.75 2.41 13.53
CA ASP A 25 -3.04 2.38 12.26
C ASP A 25 -2.03 1.25 12.31
N LEU A 26 -1.85 0.60 11.17
CA LEU A 26 -0.95 -0.53 10.96
C LEU A 26 -0.10 -0.23 9.73
N CYS A 27 1.15 -0.69 9.75
CA CYS A 27 2.11 -0.58 8.66
C CYS A 27 2.53 -1.99 8.32
N TYR A 28 2.33 -2.37 7.06
CA TYR A 28 2.62 -3.71 6.57
C TYR A 28 3.76 -3.72 5.57
N ALA A 29 3.98 -2.59 4.89
CA ALA A 29 5.01 -2.47 3.88
C ALA A 29 5.83 -1.19 4.02
N LEU A 30 7.09 -1.29 3.62
CA LEU A 30 8.01 -0.18 3.51
C LEU A 30 8.89 -0.39 2.29
N ASP A 31 9.29 0.71 1.66
CA ASP A 31 10.37 0.73 0.68
C ASP A 31 11.33 1.90 0.96
N VAL A 32 12.60 1.71 0.57
CA VAL A 32 13.68 2.65 0.80
C VAL A 32 13.95 3.44 -0.48
N LEU A 33 13.92 4.76 -0.37
CA LEU A 33 14.22 5.68 -1.45
C LEU A 33 15.59 6.32 -1.26
N PRO A 34 16.22 6.84 -2.33
CA PRO A 34 17.46 7.60 -2.23
C PRO A 34 17.38 8.79 -1.26
N ASP A 35 16.20 9.36 -1.07
CA ASP A 35 15.91 10.57 -0.30
C ASP A 35 14.95 10.33 0.88
N GLY A 36 14.64 9.08 1.22
CA GLY A 36 13.83 8.77 2.42
C GLY A 36 13.13 7.42 2.36
N PHE A 37 11.91 7.36 2.90
CA PHE A 37 11.13 6.12 2.95
C PHE A 37 9.69 6.33 2.48
N ILE A 38 9.08 5.26 1.98
CA ILE A 38 7.64 5.16 1.75
C ILE A 38 7.12 4.01 2.61
N LEU A 39 6.05 4.27 3.34
CA LEU A 39 5.40 3.30 4.22
C LEU A 39 3.97 3.11 3.75
N GLY A 40 3.44 1.91 3.91
CA GLY A 40 2.09 1.56 3.49
C GLY A 40 1.41 0.63 4.50
N GLY A 41 0.12 0.85 4.71
CA GLY A 41 -0.69 -0.04 5.53
C GLY A 41 -2.16 0.37 5.64
N LEU A 42 -2.74 0.22 6.82
CA LEU A 42 -4.15 0.46 7.10
C LEU A 42 -4.30 1.54 8.16
N SER A 43 -5.25 2.46 7.96
CA SER A 43 -5.63 3.45 8.97
C SER A 43 -7.14 3.48 9.18
N TYR A 44 -7.58 3.40 10.43
CA TYR A 44 -8.99 3.58 10.82
C TYR A 44 -9.36 5.05 11.07
N GLY A 45 -8.38 5.96 11.09
CA GLY A 45 -8.60 7.39 11.31
C GLY A 45 -8.47 8.24 10.04
N ALA A 46 -8.06 7.65 8.91
CA ALA A 46 -7.70 8.41 7.71
C ALA A 46 -8.83 8.55 6.66
N GLY A 47 -10.09 8.36 7.06
CA GLY A 47 -11.23 8.80 6.24
C GLY A 47 -12.46 7.91 6.27
N GLN A 48 -12.32 6.60 6.48
CA GLN A 48 -13.46 5.67 6.49
C GLN A 48 -13.53 4.85 7.79
N PRO A 49 -14.75 4.60 8.33
CA PRO A 49 -14.93 3.78 9.53
C PRO A 49 -14.44 2.34 9.39
N SER A 50 -14.44 1.79 8.17
CA SER A 50 -13.96 0.44 7.85
C SER A 50 -12.44 0.35 7.67
N GLY A 51 -11.75 1.49 7.73
CA GLY A 51 -10.32 1.60 7.46
C GLY A 51 -10.01 1.92 6.00
N SER A 52 -8.94 2.66 5.78
CA SER A 52 -8.44 3.06 4.46
C SER A 52 -6.99 2.66 4.30
N ALA A 53 -6.60 2.34 3.06
CA ALA A 53 -5.19 2.13 2.76
C ALA A 53 -4.48 3.47 2.97
N TYR A 54 -3.33 3.43 3.64
CA TYR A 54 -2.64 4.64 4.09
C TYR A 54 -1.17 4.56 3.75
N ALA A 55 -0.67 5.60 3.07
CA ALA A 55 0.73 5.76 2.73
C ALA A 55 1.34 6.97 3.46
N VAL A 56 2.61 6.83 3.83
CA VAL A 56 3.39 7.89 4.48
C VAL A 56 4.73 8.01 3.76
N ARG A 57 5.03 9.19 3.22
CA ARG A 57 6.35 9.50 2.66
C ARG A 57 7.14 10.30 3.68
N THR A 58 8.40 9.93 3.90
CA THR A 58 9.27 10.59 4.87
C THR A 58 10.63 10.93 4.27
N ASP A 59 11.35 11.89 4.83
CA ASP A 59 12.76 12.09 4.50
C ASP A 59 13.67 11.04 5.18
N LEU A 60 14.99 11.14 4.98
CA LEU A 60 15.97 10.24 5.61
C LEU A 60 16.04 10.36 7.15
N ASN A 61 15.55 11.46 7.73
CA ASN A 61 15.47 11.66 9.18
C ASN A 61 14.16 11.10 9.77
N GLY A 62 13.29 10.58 8.93
CA GLY A 62 11.96 10.10 9.31
C GLY A 62 10.95 11.23 9.53
N ASP A 63 11.21 12.44 9.05
CA ASP A 63 10.24 13.52 9.09
C ASP A 63 9.24 13.39 7.92
N THR A 64 7.96 13.54 8.22
CA THR A 64 6.88 13.33 7.24
C THR A 64 6.91 14.40 6.16
N ILE A 65 6.98 13.96 4.90
CA ILE A 65 6.83 14.80 3.71
C ILE A 65 5.35 14.92 3.37
N TRP A 66 4.67 13.79 3.22
CA TRP A 66 3.22 13.74 3.00
C TRP A 66 2.63 12.44 3.55
N THR A 67 1.31 12.46 3.74
CA THR A 67 0.52 11.26 4.00
C THR A 67 -0.66 11.23 3.06
N GLN A 68 -1.04 10.03 2.63
CA GLN A 68 -2.24 9.86 1.82
C GLN A 68 -3.07 8.66 2.22
N ALA A 69 -4.38 8.86 2.18
CA ALA A 69 -5.36 7.80 2.30
C ALA A 69 -6.01 7.53 0.95
N PHE A 70 -6.15 6.26 0.60
CA PHE A 70 -6.78 5.82 -0.65
C PHE A 70 -7.52 4.51 -0.42
N GLY A 71 -8.20 4.04 -1.45
CA GLY A 71 -9.18 2.99 -1.32
C GLY A 71 -10.57 3.56 -1.06
N GLY A 72 -11.56 3.01 -1.76
CA GLY A 72 -12.93 3.51 -1.77
C GLY A 72 -13.67 3.33 -0.43
N PRO A 73 -14.97 3.66 -0.39
CA PRO A 73 -15.76 3.66 0.84
C PRO A 73 -15.95 2.28 1.48
N LEU A 74 -15.66 1.20 0.76
CA LEU A 74 -15.88 -0.17 1.23
C LEU A 74 -14.74 -0.70 2.12
N GLY A 75 -13.66 0.05 2.26
CA GLY A 75 -12.49 -0.35 3.02
C GLY A 75 -11.44 -1.01 2.13
N THR A 76 -10.18 -0.67 2.39
CA THR A 76 -9.04 -1.13 1.60
C THR A 76 -7.83 -1.22 2.51
N GLU A 77 -7.03 -2.26 2.33
CA GLU A 77 -5.79 -2.48 3.07
C GLU A 77 -4.62 -2.50 2.09
N CYS A 78 -3.57 -1.72 2.37
CA CYS A 78 -2.29 -1.83 1.66
C CYS A 78 -1.45 -2.93 2.28
N ALA A 79 -1.17 -3.99 1.54
CA ALA A 79 -0.28 -5.07 1.96
C ALA A 79 1.16 -4.86 1.44
N GLY A 80 1.33 -4.24 0.28
CA GLY A 80 2.62 -4.01 -0.37
C GLY A 80 2.70 -2.62 -1.00
N ILE A 81 3.86 -1.97 -0.89
CA ILE A 81 4.15 -0.68 -1.53
C ILE A 81 5.61 -0.64 -2.00
N ARG A 82 5.83 -0.15 -3.23
CA ARG A 82 7.16 0.05 -3.82
C ARG A 82 7.25 1.38 -4.56
N ALA A 83 8.44 1.98 -4.54
CA ALA A 83 8.76 3.05 -5.48
C ALA A 83 8.84 2.50 -6.91
N THR A 84 8.47 3.31 -7.88
CA THR A 84 8.55 2.98 -9.30
C THR A 84 9.57 3.84 -10.02
N SER A 85 10.07 3.35 -11.16
CA SER A 85 11.13 3.98 -11.95
C SER A 85 10.76 5.35 -12.49
N ASP A 86 9.46 5.64 -12.63
CA ASP A 86 8.89 6.93 -13.01
C ASP A 86 8.81 7.95 -11.86
N GLY A 87 9.25 7.59 -10.64
CA GLY A 87 9.25 8.45 -9.46
C GLY A 87 7.96 8.44 -8.64
N GLY A 88 6.96 7.65 -9.05
CA GLY A 88 5.77 7.39 -8.23
C GLY A 88 5.88 6.12 -7.39
N PHE A 89 4.72 5.54 -7.09
CA PHE A 89 4.63 4.33 -6.26
C PHE A 89 3.60 3.35 -6.82
N ILE A 90 3.80 2.06 -6.60
CA ILE A 90 2.81 1.02 -6.84
C ILE A 90 2.42 0.39 -5.51
N VAL A 91 1.11 0.28 -5.30
CA VAL A 91 0.51 -0.26 -4.08
C VAL A 91 -0.31 -1.48 -4.44
N VAL A 92 -0.26 -2.50 -3.59
CA VAL A 92 -1.14 -3.67 -3.68
C VAL A 92 -1.74 -4.01 -2.34
N GLY A 93 -2.85 -4.73 -2.38
CA GLY A 93 -3.49 -5.25 -1.18
C GLY A 93 -4.84 -5.86 -1.47
N SER A 94 -5.80 -5.64 -0.58
CA SER A 94 -7.18 -6.09 -0.75
C SER A 94 -8.16 -4.93 -0.62
N MET A 95 -9.25 -4.99 -1.39
CA MET A 95 -10.35 -4.05 -1.33
C MET A 95 -11.68 -4.79 -1.22
N ALA A 96 -12.59 -4.29 -0.39
CA ALA A 96 -13.91 -4.87 -0.29
C ALA A 96 -14.74 -4.56 -1.54
N THR A 97 -15.53 -5.55 -1.98
CA THR A 97 -16.39 -5.45 -3.15
C THR A 97 -17.86 -5.30 -2.74
N ALA A 98 -18.71 -4.88 -3.69
CA ALA A 98 -20.12 -4.58 -3.41
C ALA A 98 -20.95 -5.80 -2.97
N ASN A 99 -20.49 -7.03 -3.24
CA ASN A 99 -21.15 -8.27 -2.83
C ASN A 99 -20.65 -8.78 -1.46
N GLY A 100 -19.78 -8.03 -0.77
CA GLY A 100 -19.23 -8.38 0.53
C GLY A 100 -18.05 -9.35 0.50
N LEU A 101 -17.45 -9.59 -0.67
CA LEU A 101 -16.18 -10.28 -0.83
C LEU A 101 -15.01 -9.27 -0.78
N THR A 102 -13.81 -9.76 -1.03
CA THR A 102 -12.59 -8.96 -1.18
C THR A 102 -11.90 -9.33 -2.46
N ASP A 103 -11.47 -8.34 -3.24
CA ASP A 103 -10.61 -8.56 -4.41
C ASP A 103 -9.22 -7.97 -4.12
N GLY A 104 -8.21 -8.49 -4.80
CA GLY A 104 -6.91 -7.83 -4.85
C GLY A 104 -6.99 -6.53 -5.63
N PHE A 105 -6.02 -5.64 -5.47
CA PHE A 105 -5.91 -4.46 -6.33
C PHE A 105 -4.46 -4.07 -6.57
N PHE A 106 -4.23 -3.40 -7.70
CA PHE A 106 -3.05 -2.57 -7.94
C PHE A 106 -3.47 -1.10 -7.99
N THR A 107 -2.79 -0.24 -7.26
CA THR A 107 -2.99 1.21 -7.32
C THR A 107 -1.66 1.90 -7.60
N LYS A 108 -1.59 2.68 -8.67
CA LYS A 108 -0.45 3.54 -8.95
C LYS A 108 -0.69 4.90 -8.32
N LEU A 109 0.32 5.36 -7.59
CA LEU A 109 0.41 6.73 -7.10
C LEU A 109 1.47 7.50 -7.90
N ASP A 110 1.27 8.80 -8.05
CA ASP A 110 2.31 9.73 -8.51
C ASP A 110 3.32 10.03 -7.39
N SER A 111 4.30 10.89 -7.67
CA SER A 111 5.35 11.26 -6.72
C SER A 111 4.84 12.01 -5.48
N ASP A 112 3.68 12.66 -5.60
CA ASP A 112 3.02 13.41 -4.53
C ASP A 112 2.01 12.54 -3.76
N GLY A 113 1.89 11.25 -4.13
CA GLY A 113 1.02 10.28 -3.49
C GLY A 113 -0.42 10.29 -3.98
N TYR A 114 -0.75 11.02 -5.05
CA TYR A 114 -2.09 11.01 -5.61
C TYR A 114 -2.31 9.81 -6.53
N GLU A 115 -3.51 9.25 -6.47
CA GLU A 115 -3.90 8.11 -7.30
C GLU A 115 -3.94 8.47 -8.78
N ALA A 116 -3.12 7.77 -9.57
CA ALA A 116 -3.14 7.84 -11.03
C ALA A 116 -4.15 6.84 -11.61
N TRP A 117 -4.17 5.61 -11.09
CA TRP A 117 -5.13 4.58 -11.44
C TRP A 117 -5.20 3.48 -10.39
N THR A 118 -6.34 2.78 -10.37
CA THR A 118 -6.55 1.56 -9.58
C THR A 118 -7.15 0.47 -10.48
N THR A 119 -6.60 -0.73 -10.41
CA THR A 119 -7.09 -1.92 -11.13
C THR A 119 -7.43 -3.01 -10.12
N PRO A 120 -8.71 -3.39 -9.97
CA PRO A 120 -9.08 -4.56 -9.19
C PRO A 120 -8.63 -5.86 -9.89
N ILE A 121 -8.20 -6.83 -9.09
CA ILE A 121 -7.74 -8.15 -9.53
C ILE A 121 -8.45 -9.19 -8.68
N GLY A 122 -9.37 -9.92 -9.30
CA GLY A 122 -10.14 -10.96 -8.63
C GLY A 122 -11.05 -11.72 -9.59
N GLY A 123 -11.69 -12.75 -9.06
CA GLY A 123 -12.65 -13.61 -9.72
C GLY A 123 -13.96 -13.69 -8.93
N ASP A 124 -14.57 -14.88 -8.91
CA ASP A 124 -15.89 -15.07 -8.28
C ASP A 124 -15.82 -15.29 -6.76
N SER A 125 -14.64 -15.19 -6.15
CA SER A 125 -14.38 -15.47 -4.74
C SER A 125 -13.33 -14.53 -4.17
N ALA A 126 -13.05 -14.65 -2.86
CA ALA A 126 -12.13 -13.73 -2.20
C ALA A 126 -10.68 -13.88 -2.70
N ASP A 127 -10.09 -12.75 -3.08
CA ASP A 127 -8.74 -12.62 -3.63
C ASP A 127 -7.99 -11.48 -2.93
N TYR A 128 -6.66 -11.55 -2.93
CA TYR A 128 -5.81 -10.52 -2.34
C TYR A 128 -4.41 -10.55 -2.94
N LEU A 129 -3.74 -9.40 -2.93
CA LEU A 129 -2.31 -9.28 -3.23
C LEU A 129 -1.52 -8.96 -1.96
N VAL A 130 -0.27 -9.40 -1.92
CA VAL A 130 0.62 -9.24 -0.74
C VAL A 130 1.88 -8.45 -1.06
N ASP A 131 2.44 -8.59 -2.25
CA ASP A 131 3.68 -7.92 -2.64
C ASP A 131 3.68 -7.62 -4.14
N VAL A 132 4.48 -6.62 -4.52
CA VAL A 132 4.58 -6.12 -5.89
C VAL A 132 6.01 -5.68 -6.19
N HIS A 133 6.44 -5.87 -7.44
CA HIS A 133 7.69 -5.35 -7.96
C HIS A 133 7.53 -4.87 -9.40
N GLU A 134 8.20 -3.78 -9.75
CA GLU A 134 8.37 -3.36 -11.14
C GLU A 134 9.49 -4.17 -11.81
N ALA A 135 9.20 -4.74 -12.96
CA ALA A 135 10.16 -5.44 -13.80
C ALA A 135 10.96 -4.43 -14.66
N PRO A 136 12.17 -4.79 -15.15
CA PRO A 136 13.01 -3.87 -15.92
C PRO A 136 12.39 -3.33 -17.23
N ASN A 137 11.33 -3.96 -17.72
CA ASN A 137 10.57 -3.53 -18.89
C ASN A 137 9.41 -2.55 -18.56
N GLY A 138 9.25 -2.17 -17.29
CA GLY A 138 8.18 -1.29 -16.81
C GLY A 138 6.86 -1.99 -16.50
N GLU A 139 6.81 -3.32 -16.58
CA GLU A 139 5.63 -4.10 -16.16
C GLU A 139 5.63 -4.32 -14.64
N PHE A 140 4.46 -4.57 -14.06
CA PHE A 140 4.33 -4.88 -12.64
C PHE A 140 4.06 -6.37 -12.43
N VAL A 141 4.79 -6.97 -11.49
CA VAL A 141 4.60 -8.35 -11.06
C VAL A 141 4.10 -8.33 -9.62
N GLY A 142 2.91 -8.86 -9.40
CA GLY A 142 2.32 -9.03 -8.08
C GLY A 142 2.28 -10.49 -7.65
N SER A 143 2.24 -10.71 -6.34
CA SER A 143 1.97 -12.02 -5.74
C SER A 143 0.83 -11.91 -4.74
N GLY A 144 0.10 -13.00 -4.53
CA GLY A 144 -1.13 -12.99 -3.75
C GLY A 144 -1.78 -14.37 -3.62
N GLY A 145 -2.99 -14.39 -3.08
CA GLY A 145 -3.80 -15.60 -2.93
C GLY A 145 -5.16 -15.43 -3.60
N THR A 146 -5.73 -16.54 -4.04
CA THR A 146 -7.07 -16.60 -4.63
C THR A 146 -7.86 -17.77 -4.09
N HIS A 147 -9.13 -17.53 -3.77
CA HIS A 147 -10.12 -18.59 -3.56
C HIS A 147 -10.99 -18.83 -4.80
N SER A 148 -10.71 -18.11 -5.88
CA SER A 148 -11.35 -18.26 -7.17
C SER A 148 -10.78 -19.46 -7.93
N HIS A 149 -11.63 -20.08 -8.75
CA HIS A 149 -11.25 -21.21 -9.62
C HIS A 149 -11.07 -20.77 -11.08
N SER A 150 -11.41 -19.52 -11.37
CA SER A 150 -11.23 -18.85 -12.67
C SER A 150 -9.92 -18.07 -12.69
N ASP A 151 -9.32 -17.96 -13.87
CA ASP A 151 -8.22 -17.02 -14.09
C ASP A 151 -8.71 -15.59 -13.87
N PHE A 152 -7.83 -14.73 -13.36
CA PHE A 152 -8.15 -13.33 -13.12
C PHE A 152 -8.60 -12.65 -14.41
N MET A 153 -9.86 -12.24 -14.44
CA MET A 153 -10.35 -11.41 -15.53
C MET A 153 -9.92 -9.98 -15.22
N GLN A 154 -9.01 -9.42 -16.02
CA GLN A 154 -8.84 -7.97 -16.05
C GLN A 154 -10.17 -7.37 -16.47
N THR A 155 -10.95 -6.88 -15.50
CA THR A 155 -12.14 -6.09 -15.82
C THR A 155 -11.66 -4.69 -16.16
N ALA A 156 -11.20 -4.53 -17.41
CA ALA A 156 -10.97 -3.22 -17.99
C ALA A 156 -12.31 -2.46 -18.02
N ARG A 157 -12.35 -1.28 -17.38
CA ARG A 157 -13.27 -0.21 -17.75
C ARG A 157 -12.55 1.12 -17.72
#